data_AF-W6L9H6-F1
#
_entry.id   AF-W6L9H6-F1
#
_cell.length_a   1.000
_cell.length_b   1.000
_cell.length_c   1.000
_cell.angle_alpha   90.00
_cell.angle_beta   90.00
_cell.angle_gamma   90.00
#
_symmetry.space_group_name_H-M   'P 1'
#
loop_
_entity.id
_entity.type
_entity.pdbx_description
1 polymer ?
#
loop_
_entity_poly.entity_id
_entity_poly.type
_entity_poly.pdbx_seq_one_letter_code
_entity_poly.pdbx_strand_id
1 'polypeptide(L)'
;MLKRKIIIDTDCGSDDAVAIMAALSDPNTEIIAITVVWGNVCVDQGMENIGKLLDHYNIDIPFYKGADESLLGLHETTAWGGFGSDGFGDAAIPNSKRVAKQSKLHAAVALTHILRDIKKKKDEVYQLVCLGPLTNIAIALRLDADAFKVLGSETELGITVMGGTSEGKGNSSMAAEFNFLSDPEAAFAVLNHRTAMPIQLIPWEPSVQCPMSWAHYDKWIGRGSSEPRNPTQEFIDKIFKRLEIFTRPDEDGKKADTGDAEVTQDITCVVPDPVAIVVALHPEVVLESFITHCSIELHGRETRGALCIDWYGTNSSMEKRGRWRNCKMITRVDNEKFISILNRIVQK
;
A
#
# COMPACT_ATOMS: atom_id res chain seq x y z
N MET A 1 -9.61 -22.83 -7.51
CA MET A 1 -8.67 -21.70 -7.51
C MET A 1 -8.12 -21.54 -6.11
N LEU A 2 -6.85 -21.15 -5.97
CA LEU A 2 -6.22 -20.91 -4.66
C LEU A 2 -6.95 -19.75 -3.97
N LYS A 3 -7.34 -19.91 -2.71
CA LYS A 3 -7.97 -18.84 -1.92
C LYS A 3 -6.88 -18.02 -1.23
N ARG A 4 -6.94 -16.70 -1.38
CA ARG A 4 -6.03 -15.76 -0.73
C ARG A 4 -6.67 -15.21 0.52
N LYS A 5 -6.00 -15.37 1.66
CA LYS A 5 -6.37 -14.77 2.95
C LYS A 5 -5.38 -13.64 3.21
N ILE A 6 -5.83 -12.39 3.16
CA ILE A 6 -4.92 -11.26 3.23
C ILE A 6 -5.11 -10.45 4.50
N ILE A 7 -3.98 -9.99 5.02
CA ILE A 7 -3.91 -8.94 6.03
C ILE A 7 -3.37 -7.69 5.33
N ILE A 8 -4.01 -6.55 5.56
CA ILE A 8 -3.58 -5.27 4.96
C ILE A 8 -3.11 -4.36 6.08
N ASP A 9 -1.87 -3.88 6.01
CA ASP A 9 -1.32 -2.83 6.87
C ASP A 9 -1.31 -1.51 6.09
N THR A 10 -1.98 -0.48 6.59
CA THR A 10 -2.37 0.70 5.79
C THR A 10 -2.37 1.97 6.62
N ASP A 11 -1.98 3.10 6.01
CA ASP A 11 -2.07 4.44 6.62
C ASP A 11 -3.32 5.22 6.18
N CYS A 12 -4.19 4.56 5.38
CA CYS A 12 -5.60 4.89 5.19
C CYS A 12 -5.89 6.18 4.39
N GLY A 13 -5.07 6.47 3.38
CA GLY A 13 -5.40 7.41 2.31
C GLY A 13 -6.50 6.91 1.38
N SER A 14 -6.90 7.73 0.41
CA SER A 14 -7.96 7.34 -0.53
C SER A 14 -7.48 6.27 -1.53
N ASP A 15 -6.19 6.20 -1.87
CA ASP A 15 -5.68 5.11 -2.71
C ASP A 15 -5.57 3.79 -1.94
N ASP A 16 -5.22 3.78 -0.64
CA ASP A 16 -5.40 2.59 0.21
C ASP A 16 -6.85 2.09 0.17
N ALA A 17 -7.81 3.01 0.23
CA ALA A 17 -9.23 2.66 0.18
C ALA A 17 -9.56 1.94 -1.13
N VAL A 18 -9.07 2.43 -2.27
CA VAL A 18 -9.23 1.77 -3.57
C VAL A 18 -8.52 0.41 -3.60
N ALA A 19 -7.38 0.28 -2.93
CA ALA A 19 -6.65 -0.98 -2.83
C ALA A 19 -7.46 -2.03 -2.05
N ILE A 20 -8.05 -1.65 -0.91
CA ILE A 20 -8.96 -2.49 -0.12
C ILE A 20 -10.22 -2.82 -0.94
N MET A 21 -10.79 -1.86 -1.65
CA MET A 21 -11.94 -2.08 -2.55
C MET A 21 -11.62 -3.08 -3.67
N ALA A 22 -10.40 -3.02 -4.24
CA ALA A 22 -9.93 -3.99 -5.24
C ALA A 22 -9.90 -5.40 -4.65
N ALA A 23 -9.35 -5.56 -3.44
CA ALA A 23 -9.32 -6.84 -2.74
C ALA A 23 -10.74 -7.38 -2.41
N LEU A 24 -11.67 -6.52 -1.95
CA LEU A 24 -13.08 -6.90 -1.72
C LEU A 24 -13.80 -7.27 -3.03
N SER A 25 -13.36 -6.73 -4.16
CA SER A 25 -13.91 -7.04 -5.48
C SER A 25 -13.40 -8.39 -6.04
N ASP A 26 -12.28 -8.92 -5.53
CA ASP A 26 -11.73 -10.19 -6.01
C ASP A 26 -12.47 -11.41 -5.42
N PRO A 27 -12.98 -12.35 -6.25
CA PRO A 27 -13.80 -13.47 -5.78
C PRO A 27 -13.01 -14.57 -5.05
N ASN A 28 -11.69 -14.60 -5.15
CA ASN A 28 -10.84 -15.62 -4.51
C ASN A 28 -10.10 -15.08 -3.28
N THR A 29 -10.42 -13.84 -2.87
CA THR A 29 -9.72 -13.12 -1.80
C THR A 29 -10.65 -12.90 -0.62
N GLU A 30 -10.09 -13.06 0.58
CA GLU A 30 -10.75 -12.71 1.84
C GLU A 30 -9.78 -11.89 2.69
N ILE A 31 -10.20 -10.68 3.05
CA ILE A 31 -9.48 -9.82 3.98
C ILE A 31 -9.80 -10.32 5.39
N ILE A 32 -8.81 -10.86 6.09
CA ILE A 32 -9.00 -11.45 7.42
C ILE A 32 -8.72 -10.45 8.55
N ALA A 33 -7.95 -9.39 8.28
CA ALA A 33 -7.72 -8.28 9.20
C ALA A 33 -7.16 -7.07 8.46
N ILE A 34 -7.38 -5.88 9.03
CA ILE A 34 -6.72 -4.64 8.63
C ILE A 34 -5.94 -4.08 9.84
N THR A 35 -4.70 -3.68 9.64
CA THR A 35 -3.88 -3.01 10.65
C THR A 35 -3.63 -1.57 10.21
N VAL A 36 -3.94 -0.62 11.09
CA VAL A 36 -3.80 0.81 10.78
C VAL A 36 -2.47 1.31 11.34
N VAL A 37 -1.68 2.00 10.52
CA VAL A 37 -0.44 2.68 10.91
C VAL A 37 -0.57 4.17 10.64
N TRP A 38 0.27 4.99 11.26
CA TRP A 38 0.41 6.40 10.91
C TRP A 38 1.04 6.59 9.51
N GLY A 39 0.84 7.74 8.89
CA GLY A 39 1.43 8.09 7.59
C GLY A 39 0.77 9.34 7.00
N ASN A 40 0.04 9.17 5.90
CA ASN A 40 -0.77 10.20 5.24
C ASN A 40 -1.79 10.85 6.18
N VAL A 41 -2.27 10.11 7.18
CA VAL A 41 -3.08 10.63 8.28
C VAL A 41 -2.59 10.09 9.62
N CYS A 42 -3.01 10.71 10.72
CA CYS A 42 -2.79 10.14 12.03
C CYS A 42 -3.62 8.84 12.19
N VAL A 43 -3.11 7.90 13.00
CA VAL A 43 -3.71 6.57 13.14
C VAL A 43 -5.18 6.61 13.58
N ASP A 44 -5.60 7.60 14.39
CA ASP A 44 -7.01 7.73 14.80
C ASP A 44 -7.92 8.13 13.64
N GLN A 45 -7.45 9.02 12.76
CA GLN A 45 -8.17 9.35 11.53
C GLN A 45 -8.19 8.15 10.58
N GLY A 46 -7.10 7.38 10.48
CA GLY A 46 -7.05 6.15 9.70
C GLY A 46 -8.07 5.11 10.17
N MET A 47 -8.24 4.93 11.49
CA MET A 47 -9.27 4.06 12.05
C MET A 47 -10.68 4.48 11.64
N GLU A 48 -10.98 5.79 11.61
CA GLU A 48 -12.26 6.30 11.10
C GLU A 48 -12.43 6.08 9.60
N ASN A 49 -11.37 6.27 8.79
CA ASN A 49 -11.39 6.04 7.35
C ASN A 49 -11.70 4.56 7.01
N ILE A 50 -11.06 3.61 7.69
CA ILE A 50 -11.38 2.19 7.57
C ILE A 50 -12.82 1.91 8.03
N GLY A 51 -13.25 2.49 9.15
CA GLY A 51 -14.62 2.34 9.63
C GLY A 51 -15.66 2.80 8.59
N LYS A 52 -15.45 3.97 7.97
CA LYS A 52 -16.30 4.53 6.91
C LYS A 52 -16.35 3.63 5.67
N LEU A 53 -15.20 3.09 5.26
CA LEU A 53 -15.11 2.16 4.13
C LEU A 53 -15.87 0.85 4.42
N LEU A 54 -15.70 0.28 5.62
CA LEU A 54 -16.40 -0.95 6.01
C LEU A 54 -17.91 -0.74 6.25
N ASP A 55 -18.31 0.47 6.67
CA ASP A 55 -19.72 0.88 6.70
C ASP A 55 -20.33 0.92 5.30
N HIS A 56 -19.61 1.44 4.30
CA HIS A 56 -20.06 1.48 2.90
C HIS A 56 -20.35 0.07 2.35
N TYR A 57 -19.46 -0.89 2.60
CA TYR A 57 -19.65 -2.28 2.18
C TYR A 57 -20.55 -3.11 3.10
N ASN A 58 -20.92 -2.57 4.26
CA ASN A 58 -21.61 -3.28 5.33
C ASN A 58 -20.97 -4.66 5.64
N ILE A 59 -19.64 -4.68 5.79
CA ILE A 59 -18.86 -5.90 6.03
C ILE A 59 -18.12 -5.83 7.36
N ASP A 60 -18.07 -6.95 8.08
CA ASP A 60 -17.43 -7.08 9.38
C ASP A 60 -16.02 -7.67 9.24
N ILE A 61 -15.04 -6.81 8.96
CA ILE A 61 -13.60 -7.14 8.99
C ILE A 61 -13.00 -6.53 10.27
N PRO A 62 -12.26 -7.29 11.09
CA PRO A 62 -11.60 -6.71 12.26
C PRO A 62 -10.46 -5.80 11.83
N PHE A 63 -10.40 -4.61 12.43
CA PHE A 63 -9.32 -3.66 12.19
C PHE A 63 -8.72 -3.13 13.49
N TYR A 64 -7.41 -2.90 13.49
CA TYR A 64 -6.64 -2.67 14.71
C TYR A 64 -5.85 -1.36 14.63
N LYS A 65 -5.90 -0.57 15.70
CA LYS A 65 -5.10 0.63 15.86
C LYS A 65 -3.64 0.24 16.12
N GLY A 66 -2.72 0.69 15.28
CA GLY A 66 -1.29 0.43 15.41
C GLY A 66 -0.50 1.63 15.89
N ALA A 67 0.74 1.72 15.41
CA ALA A 67 1.67 2.76 15.78
C ALA A 67 1.17 4.14 15.30
N ASP A 68 1.26 5.13 16.18
CA ASP A 68 0.93 6.53 15.93
C ASP A 68 2.13 7.37 15.48
N GLU A 69 3.34 6.78 15.51
CA GLU A 69 4.59 7.41 15.07
C GLU A 69 5.62 6.36 14.62
N SER A 70 6.72 6.80 13.99
CA SER A 70 7.86 5.96 13.60
C SER A 70 8.51 5.25 14.78
N LEU A 71 9.27 4.18 14.53
CA LEU A 71 9.96 3.40 15.56
C LEU A 71 10.83 4.23 16.51
N LEU A 72 11.44 5.31 16.01
CA LEU A 72 12.33 6.16 16.79
C LEU A 72 11.68 7.48 17.26
N GLY A 73 10.42 7.73 16.92
CA GLY A 73 9.77 9.02 17.19
C GLY A 73 10.40 10.18 16.41
N LEU A 74 11.00 9.87 15.26
CA LEU A 74 11.60 10.83 14.34
C LEU A 74 10.85 10.71 13.03
N HIS A 75 10.13 11.76 12.62
CA HIS A 75 9.53 11.83 11.30
C HIS A 75 10.08 13.07 10.58
N GLU A 76 10.72 12.82 9.44
CA GLU A 76 11.21 13.86 8.53
C GLU A 76 10.21 14.12 7.39
N THR A 77 9.06 13.45 7.44
CA THR A 77 7.95 13.60 6.50
C THR A 77 6.81 14.37 7.14
N THR A 78 6.10 15.15 6.34
CA THR A 78 4.78 15.69 6.70
C THR A 78 3.72 14.91 5.94
N ALA A 79 2.54 14.73 6.54
CA ALA A 79 1.37 14.22 5.83
C ALA A 79 1.18 15.00 4.52
N TRP A 80 1.05 14.29 3.41
CA TRP A 80 1.05 14.91 2.07
C TRP A 80 -0.13 15.86 1.85
N GLY A 81 -1.31 15.49 2.36
CA GLY A 81 -2.53 16.33 2.30
C GLY A 81 -3.23 16.37 0.93
N GLY A 82 -2.69 15.73 -0.12
CA GLY A 82 -3.31 15.72 -1.45
C GLY A 82 -4.70 15.06 -1.48
N PHE A 83 -4.96 14.11 -0.58
CA PHE A 83 -6.29 13.52 -0.39
C PHE A 83 -7.23 14.33 0.52
N GLY A 84 -6.82 15.51 0.99
CA GLY A 84 -7.55 16.31 1.97
C GLY A 84 -6.99 16.16 3.38
N SER A 85 -7.54 16.95 4.30
CA SER A 85 -7.08 16.99 5.70
C SER A 85 -7.35 15.71 6.47
N ASP A 86 -8.41 14.98 6.08
CA ASP A 86 -8.76 13.67 6.64
C ASP A 86 -8.20 12.49 5.82
N GLY A 87 -7.39 12.76 4.78
CA GLY A 87 -6.88 11.76 3.85
C GLY A 87 -7.97 11.02 3.05
N PHE A 88 -9.20 11.51 3.07
CA PHE A 88 -10.39 10.80 2.61
C PHE A 88 -11.39 11.70 1.88
N GLY A 89 -10.85 12.72 1.19
CA GLY A 89 -11.58 13.65 0.34
C GLY A 89 -12.28 14.80 1.07
N ASP A 90 -12.09 14.96 2.38
CA ASP A 90 -12.87 15.87 3.24
C ASP A 90 -14.38 15.75 2.98
N ALA A 91 -14.84 14.54 2.69
CA ALA A 91 -16.14 14.29 2.08
C ALA A 91 -17.32 14.39 3.06
N ALA A 92 -17.08 14.83 4.30
CA ALA A 92 -18.05 14.90 5.39
C ALA A 92 -18.81 13.57 5.61
N ILE A 93 -18.16 12.43 5.35
CA ILE A 93 -18.69 11.11 5.64
C ILE A 93 -18.76 10.95 7.17
N PRO A 94 -19.92 10.57 7.76
CA PRO A 94 -20.05 10.42 9.21
C PRO A 94 -19.04 9.44 9.80
N ASN A 95 -18.56 9.73 11.01
CA ASN A 95 -17.70 8.81 11.76
C ASN A 95 -18.37 7.46 12.00
N SER A 96 -17.55 6.41 12.00
CA SER A 96 -18.05 5.05 12.04
C SER A 96 -18.25 4.57 13.48
N LYS A 97 -19.43 4.02 13.76
CA LYS A 97 -19.69 3.34 15.03
C LYS A 97 -18.89 2.03 15.17
N ARG A 98 -18.24 1.55 14.11
CA ARG A 98 -17.41 0.34 14.11
C ARG A 98 -16.11 0.53 14.89
N VAL A 99 -15.54 1.74 14.90
CA VAL A 99 -14.26 2.04 15.56
C VAL A 99 -14.32 1.73 17.05
N ALA A 100 -15.39 2.17 17.73
CA ALA A 100 -15.58 1.93 19.16
C ALA A 100 -15.73 0.44 19.52
N LYS A 101 -16.12 -0.41 18.56
CA LYS A 101 -16.31 -1.85 18.76
C LYS A 101 -15.05 -2.68 18.50
N GLN A 102 -14.01 -2.08 17.91
CA GLN A 102 -12.78 -2.80 17.63
C GLN A 102 -11.99 -3.11 18.91
N SER A 103 -11.16 -4.15 18.82
CA SER A 103 -10.23 -4.52 19.87
C SER A 103 -9.31 -3.36 20.24
N LYS A 104 -8.93 -3.28 21.52
CA LYS A 104 -7.91 -2.33 22.02
C LYS A 104 -6.49 -2.89 21.92
N LEU A 105 -6.33 -4.09 21.36
CA LEU A 105 -5.02 -4.69 21.12
C LEU A 105 -4.29 -3.89 20.04
N HIS A 106 -3.02 -3.56 20.30
CA HIS A 106 -2.17 -2.88 19.33
C HIS A 106 -2.01 -3.73 18.06
N ALA A 107 -2.07 -3.11 16.88
CA ALA A 107 -2.04 -3.79 15.58
C ALA A 107 -0.88 -4.78 15.43
N ALA A 108 0.35 -4.39 15.78
CA ALA A 108 1.51 -5.28 15.76
C ALA A 108 1.32 -6.56 16.60
N VAL A 109 0.69 -6.46 17.78
CA VAL A 109 0.40 -7.62 18.64
C VAL A 109 -0.72 -8.46 18.04
N ALA A 110 -1.79 -7.82 17.56
CA ALA A 110 -2.89 -8.50 16.86
C ALA A 110 -2.38 -9.29 15.66
N LEU A 111 -1.47 -8.72 14.87
CA LEU A 111 -0.83 -9.39 13.74
C LEU A 111 -0.11 -10.66 14.19
N THR A 112 0.73 -10.60 15.25
CA THR A 112 1.42 -11.81 15.73
C THR A 112 0.45 -12.91 16.19
N HIS A 113 -0.64 -12.54 16.88
CA HIS A 113 -1.66 -13.51 17.30
C HIS A 113 -2.38 -14.14 16.10
N ILE A 114 -2.83 -13.32 15.15
CA ILE A 114 -3.48 -13.79 13.92
C ILE A 114 -2.56 -14.77 13.19
N LEU A 115 -1.28 -14.40 13.01
CA LEU A 115 -0.31 -15.24 12.31
C LEU A 115 -0.05 -16.59 13.03
N ARG A 116 -0.01 -16.59 14.37
CA ARG A 116 0.16 -17.81 15.16
C ARG A 116 -1.05 -18.75 15.10
N ASP A 117 -2.25 -18.19 14.98
CA ASP A 117 -3.50 -18.96 14.95
C ASP A 117 -3.79 -19.57 13.57
N ILE A 118 -3.10 -19.13 12.52
CA ILE A 118 -3.26 -19.67 11.16
C ILE A 118 -2.88 -21.16 11.12
N LYS A 119 -3.83 -21.97 10.65
CA LYS A 119 -3.62 -23.38 10.32
C LYS A 119 -3.65 -23.52 8.80
N LYS A 120 -2.47 -23.69 8.19
CA LYS A 120 -2.34 -23.80 6.73
C LYS A 120 -3.24 -24.89 6.17
N LYS A 121 -4.02 -24.55 5.15
CA LYS A 121 -4.75 -25.51 4.31
C LYS A 121 -4.11 -25.57 2.94
N LYS A 122 -4.29 -26.68 2.24
CA LYS A 122 -3.63 -26.94 0.95
C LYS A 122 -4.10 -25.98 -0.16
N ASP A 123 -5.31 -25.47 -0.05
CA ASP A 123 -5.99 -24.60 -1.02
C ASP A 123 -6.07 -23.13 -0.56
N GLU A 124 -5.36 -22.77 0.51
CA GLU A 124 -5.30 -21.40 1.05
C GLU A 124 -3.85 -20.89 1.06
N VAL A 125 -3.66 -19.62 0.72
CA VAL A 125 -2.41 -18.88 0.96
C VAL A 125 -2.69 -17.65 1.81
N TYR A 126 -1.82 -17.37 2.77
CA TYR A 126 -1.92 -16.22 3.65
C TYR A 126 -0.88 -15.19 3.23
N GLN A 127 -1.29 -13.95 3.01
CA GLN A 127 -0.41 -12.87 2.56
C GLN A 127 -0.57 -11.63 3.44
N LEU A 128 0.52 -10.88 3.58
CA LEU A 128 0.54 -9.56 4.19
C LEU A 128 0.83 -8.54 3.10
N VAL A 129 -0.01 -7.52 2.98
CA VAL A 129 0.19 -6.42 2.04
C VAL A 129 0.34 -5.13 2.85
N CYS A 130 1.47 -4.47 2.71
CA CYS A 130 1.80 -3.24 3.42
C CYS A 130 1.70 -2.05 2.45
N LEU A 131 0.84 -1.11 2.77
CA LEU A 131 0.47 0.06 1.98
C LEU A 131 0.94 1.38 2.63
N GLY A 132 1.31 1.34 3.92
CA GLY A 132 1.87 2.47 4.65
C GLY A 132 3.29 2.23 5.19
N PRO A 133 3.77 3.12 6.09
CA PRO A 133 5.01 2.95 6.82
C PRO A 133 5.08 1.62 7.57
N LEU A 134 6.25 0.98 7.58
CA LEU A 134 6.39 -0.41 8.02
C LEU A 134 6.47 -0.59 9.55
N THR A 135 6.11 0.42 10.34
CA THR A 135 6.30 0.45 11.79
C THR A 135 5.61 -0.72 12.49
N ASN A 136 4.33 -0.97 12.19
CA ASN A 136 3.58 -2.10 12.75
C ASN A 136 4.28 -3.44 12.46
N ILE A 137 4.77 -3.60 11.24
CA ILE A 137 5.39 -4.84 10.78
C ILE A 137 6.75 -5.05 11.44
N ALA A 138 7.55 -3.99 11.56
CA ALA A 138 8.83 -4.07 12.24
C ALA A 138 8.67 -4.41 13.73
N ILE A 139 7.69 -3.81 14.42
CA ILE A 139 7.35 -4.16 15.81
C ILE A 139 6.93 -5.63 15.89
N ALA A 140 6.00 -6.07 15.03
CA ALA A 140 5.50 -7.44 15.03
C ALA A 140 6.62 -8.47 14.76
N LEU A 141 7.54 -8.18 13.85
CA LEU A 141 8.71 -9.01 13.59
C LEU A 141 9.67 -9.11 14.78
N ARG A 142 9.81 -8.03 15.56
CA ARG A 142 10.62 -8.04 16.78
C ARG A 142 9.95 -8.78 17.94
N LEU A 143 8.61 -8.75 17.99
CA LEU A 143 7.84 -9.51 18.96
C LEU A 143 7.86 -11.01 18.66
N ASP A 144 7.62 -11.40 17.40
CA ASP A 144 7.52 -12.79 17.00
C ASP A 144 7.82 -13.02 15.51
N ALA A 145 9.10 -13.00 15.16
CA ALA A 145 9.59 -13.30 13.80
C ALA A 145 9.15 -14.68 13.27
N ASP A 146 8.97 -15.68 14.13
CA ASP A 146 8.62 -17.03 13.70
C ASP A 146 7.17 -17.12 13.21
N ALA A 147 6.27 -16.28 13.72
CA ALA A 147 4.87 -16.23 13.28
C ALA A 147 4.75 -15.92 11.78
N PHE A 148 5.66 -15.11 11.22
CA PHE A 148 5.66 -14.72 9.81
C PHE A 148 5.99 -15.85 8.83
N LYS A 149 6.57 -16.97 9.31
CA LYS A 149 6.85 -18.16 8.47
C LYS A 149 5.58 -18.81 7.91
N VAL A 150 4.42 -18.49 8.45
CA VAL A 150 3.14 -18.98 7.95
C VAL A 150 2.72 -18.32 6.64
N LEU A 151 3.25 -17.13 6.33
CA LEU A 151 2.89 -16.37 5.14
C LEU A 151 3.47 -16.98 3.86
N GLY A 152 2.70 -16.90 2.79
CA GLY A 152 3.05 -17.40 1.47
C GLY A 152 3.11 -18.94 1.34
N SER A 153 3.60 -19.39 0.20
CA SER A 153 3.80 -20.80 -0.16
C SER A 153 5.13 -20.95 -0.92
N GLU A 154 5.39 -22.12 -1.50
CA GLU A 154 6.58 -22.30 -2.36
C GLU A 154 6.54 -21.44 -3.64
N THR A 155 5.34 -21.05 -4.09
CA THR A 155 5.12 -20.33 -5.35
C THR A 155 4.52 -18.94 -5.17
N GLU A 156 3.95 -18.64 -4.00
CA GLU A 156 3.27 -17.38 -3.70
C GLU A 156 4.01 -16.61 -2.62
N LEU A 157 4.37 -15.37 -2.91
CA LEU A 157 5.08 -14.51 -1.96
C LEU A 157 4.18 -14.14 -0.78
N GLY A 158 4.75 -14.17 0.42
CA GLY A 158 4.01 -13.96 1.66
C GLY A 158 3.85 -12.50 2.09
N ILE A 159 4.73 -11.61 1.62
CA ILE A 159 4.75 -10.19 1.98
C ILE A 159 4.94 -9.36 0.72
N THR A 160 4.02 -8.42 0.50
CA THR A 160 4.08 -7.41 -0.56
C THR A 160 4.09 -6.03 0.07
N VAL A 161 4.99 -5.16 -0.36
CA VAL A 161 5.19 -3.81 0.20
C VAL A 161 5.10 -2.79 -0.91
N MET A 162 4.27 -1.77 -0.74
CA MET A 162 4.34 -0.52 -1.50
C MET A 162 5.35 0.40 -0.79
N GLY A 163 6.46 0.70 -1.48
CA GLY A 163 7.41 1.68 -0.96
C GLY A 163 8.79 1.62 -1.59
N GLY A 164 9.57 2.66 -1.33
CA GLY A 164 10.91 2.84 -1.89
C GLY A 164 10.90 3.21 -3.37
N THR A 165 12.11 3.29 -3.95
CA THR A 165 12.33 3.75 -5.33
C THR A 165 13.23 2.78 -6.09
N SER A 166 12.88 2.41 -7.33
CA SER A 166 13.76 1.63 -8.20
C SER A 166 14.81 2.48 -8.91
N GLU A 167 14.61 3.78 -9.09
CA GLU A 167 15.49 4.66 -9.86
C GLU A 167 16.03 5.83 -9.03
N GLY A 168 15.74 5.84 -7.73
CA GLY A 168 16.11 6.94 -6.84
C GLY A 168 15.25 8.20 -7.05
N LYS A 169 14.07 8.07 -7.67
CA LYS A 169 13.14 9.17 -7.90
C LYS A 169 12.19 9.28 -6.71
N GLY A 170 12.65 9.92 -5.63
CA GLY A 170 11.84 10.10 -4.44
C GLY A 170 10.64 11.02 -4.68
N ASN A 171 9.55 10.76 -3.96
CA ASN A 171 8.34 11.60 -3.95
C ASN A 171 8.17 12.38 -2.64
N SER A 172 9.04 12.14 -1.64
CA SER A 172 9.03 12.83 -0.35
C SER A 172 10.34 13.56 -0.07
N SER A 173 11.47 12.95 -0.42
CA SER A 173 12.76 13.66 -0.57
C SER A 173 13.30 13.47 -1.98
N MET A 174 14.48 14.04 -2.27
CA MET A 174 15.14 13.85 -3.57
C MET A 174 15.40 12.37 -3.90
N ALA A 175 15.54 11.51 -2.91
CA ALA A 175 15.97 10.11 -3.09
C ALA A 175 15.04 9.07 -2.44
N ALA A 176 14.08 9.49 -1.61
CA ALA A 176 13.25 8.58 -0.84
C ALA A 176 11.76 8.75 -1.15
N GLU A 177 11.09 7.61 -1.18
CA GLU A 177 9.63 7.49 -1.27
C GLU A 177 9.03 7.62 0.15
N PHE A 178 7.83 8.19 0.23
CA PHE A 178 7.11 8.54 1.46
C PHE A 178 7.05 7.44 2.53
N ASN A 179 6.60 6.23 2.21
CA ASN A 179 6.45 5.14 3.19
C ASN A 179 7.80 4.76 3.80
N PHE A 180 8.85 4.71 2.98
CA PHE A 180 10.19 4.36 3.44
C PHE A 180 10.90 5.51 4.16
N LEU A 181 10.63 6.77 3.80
CA LEU A 181 11.16 7.93 4.50
C LEU A 181 10.45 8.17 5.84
N SER A 182 9.18 7.80 5.94
CA SER A 182 8.39 7.96 7.17
C SER A 182 8.92 7.07 8.30
N ASP A 183 9.34 5.84 8.01
CA ASP A 183 10.03 4.99 9.00
C ASP A 183 11.18 4.17 8.37
N PRO A 184 12.35 4.80 8.13
CA PRO A 184 13.49 4.15 7.50
C PRO A 184 13.99 2.96 8.32
N GLU A 185 13.99 3.07 9.65
CA GLU A 185 14.40 2.01 10.56
C GLU A 185 13.48 0.79 10.50
N ALA A 186 12.17 1.00 10.40
CA ALA A 186 11.22 -0.09 10.22
C ALA A 186 11.41 -0.77 8.87
N ALA A 187 11.54 0.01 7.79
CA ALA A 187 11.81 -0.53 6.46
C ALA A 187 13.13 -1.32 6.41
N PHE A 188 14.19 -0.82 7.08
CA PHE A 188 15.44 -1.54 7.26
C PHE A 188 15.24 -2.86 8.00
N ALA A 189 14.50 -2.85 9.10
CA ALA A 189 14.25 -4.04 9.92
C ALA A 189 13.44 -5.11 9.18
N VAL A 190 12.46 -4.70 8.37
CA VAL A 190 11.63 -5.59 7.54
C VAL A 190 12.46 -6.19 6.40
N LEU A 191 13.18 -5.39 5.62
CA LEU A 191 14.00 -5.92 4.52
C LEU A 191 15.15 -6.82 5.00
N ASN A 192 15.70 -6.58 6.19
CA ASN A 192 16.75 -7.42 6.77
C ASN A 192 16.21 -8.61 7.57
N HIS A 193 14.89 -8.78 7.69
CA HIS A 193 14.33 -9.97 8.29
C HIS A 193 14.58 -11.19 7.40
N ARG A 194 15.16 -12.24 7.99
CA ARG A 194 15.41 -13.50 7.27
C ARG A 194 14.12 -14.31 7.15
N THR A 195 13.39 -14.05 6.09
CA THR A 195 12.24 -14.83 5.62
C THR A 195 12.69 -16.00 4.74
N ALA A 196 11.80 -17.00 4.56
CA ALA A 196 12.03 -18.09 3.62
C ALA A 196 11.95 -17.65 2.14
N MET A 197 11.32 -16.50 1.87
CA MET A 197 11.11 -15.95 0.54
C MET A 197 11.42 -14.45 0.51
N PRO A 198 11.88 -13.91 -0.63
CA PRO A 198 12.10 -12.48 -0.77
C PRO A 198 10.79 -11.70 -0.58
N ILE A 199 10.88 -10.48 -0.05
CA ILE A 199 9.76 -9.54 -0.01
C ILE A 199 9.47 -9.08 -1.44
N GLN A 200 8.19 -9.04 -1.81
CA GLN A 200 7.77 -8.44 -3.07
C GLN A 200 7.68 -6.93 -2.89
N LEU A 201 8.55 -6.18 -3.54
CA LEU A 201 8.57 -4.73 -3.43
C LEU A 201 7.98 -4.07 -4.66
N ILE A 202 7.08 -3.12 -4.43
CA ILE A 202 6.43 -2.27 -5.42
C ILE A 202 6.92 -0.84 -5.19
N PRO A 203 8.02 -0.44 -5.87
CA PRO A 203 8.53 0.93 -5.77
C PRO A 203 7.56 1.95 -6.37
N TRP A 204 7.85 3.21 -6.11
CA TRP A 204 7.14 4.35 -6.68
C TRP A 204 7.06 4.31 -8.21
N GLU A 205 8.19 4.09 -8.90
CA GLU A 205 8.27 4.27 -10.36
C GLU A 205 7.39 3.29 -11.16
N PRO A 206 7.34 1.98 -10.84
CA PRO A 206 6.39 1.06 -11.49
C PRO A 206 4.92 1.46 -11.29
N SER A 207 4.58 2.05 -10.14
CA SER A 207 3.23 2.58 -9.89
C SER A 207 2.93 3.81 -10.75
N VAL A 208 3.90 4.71 -10.90
CA VAL A 208 3.80 5.85 -11.84
C VAL A 208 3.64 5.39 -13.30
N GLN A 209 4.29 4.28 -13.66
CA GLN A 209 4.18 3.66 -15.01
C GLN A 209 2.90 2.83 -15.20
N CYS A 210 2.12 2.60 -14.16
CA CYS A 210 0.85 1.88 -14.18
C CYS A 210 -0.33 2.77 -13.72
N PRO A 211 -0.54 3.97 -14.32
CA PRO A 211 -1.53 4.91 -13.82
C PRO A 211 -2.92 4.65 -14.41
N MET A 212 -3.91 5.25 -13.77
CA MET A 212 -5.23 5.48 -14.36
C MET A 212 -5.25 6.85 -15.04
N SER A 213 -5.80 6.98 -16.25
CA SER A 213 -6.00 8.33 -16.83
C SER A 213 -7.21 9.03 -16.20
N TRP A 214 -7.21 10.36 -16.14
CA TRP A 214 -8.38 11.11 -15.66
C TRP A 214 -9.63 10.86 -16.51
N ALA A 215 -9.46 10.63 -17.81
CA ALA A 215 -10.55 10.23 -18.70
C ALA A 215 -11.09 8.82 -18.39
N HIS A 216 -10.22 7.91 -17.93
CA HIS A 216 -10.67 6.62 -17.42
C HIS A 216 -11.39 6.78 -16.08
N TYR A 217 -10.84 7.58 -15.17
CA TYR A 217 -11.46 7.91 -13.88
C TYR A 217 -12.90 8.41 -14.08
N ASP A 218 -13.12 9.40 -14.96
CA ASP A 218 -14.47 9.91 -15.27
C ASP A 218 -15.44 8.78 -15.66
N LYS A 219 -15.02 7.88 -16.55
CA LYS A 219 -15.84 6.72 -16.96
C LYS A 219 -16.06 5.74 -15.80
N TRP A 220 -15.02 5.48 -15.02
CA TRP A 220 -15.03 4.53 -13.91
C TRP A 220 -16.04 4.96 -12.83
N ILE A 221 -16.09 6.25 -12.49
CA ILE A 221 -17.09 6.82 -11.57
C ILE A 221 -18.43 7.17 -12.24
N GLY A 222 -18.63 6.84 -13.53
CA GLY A 222 -19.89 7.08 -14.25
C GLY A 222 -20.17 8.54 -14.60
N ARG A 223 -19.17 9.43 -14.59
CA ARG A 223 -19.30 10.84 -14.99
C ARG A 223 -19.55 10.93 -16.50
N GLY A 224 -20.56 11.69 -16.90
CA GLY A 224 -20.99 11.81 -18.30
C GLY A 224 -21.80 10.62 -18.83
N SER A 225 -22.10 9.62 -18.00
CA SER A 225 -23.02 8.53 -18.33
C SER A 225 -24.48 9.00 -18.27
N SER A 226 -25.35 8.41 -19.10
CA SER A 226 -26.81 8.57 -18.98
C SER A 226 -27.41 7.72 -17.86
N GLU A 227 -26.69 6.68 -17.42
CA GLU A 227 -27.11 5.80 -16.34
C GLU A 227 -26.82 6.43 -14.97
N PRO A 228 -27.65 6.19 -13.95
CA PRO A 228 -27.39 6.65 -12.59
C PRO A 228 -26.13 5.99 -12.03
N ARG A 229 -25.33 6.77 -11.29
CA ARG A 229 -24.14 6.26 -10.60
C ARG A 229 -24.56 5.31 -9.48
N ASN A 230 -23.84 4.20 -9.33
CA ASN A 230 -24.05 3.30 -8.21
C ASN A 230 -23.38 3.85 -6.92
N PRO A 231 -23.75 3.34 -5.73
CA PRO A 231 -23.21 3.86 -4.47
C PRO A 231 -21.68 3.82 -4.39
N THR A 232 -21.03 2.81 -4.97
CA THR A 232 -19.57 2.68 -4.98
C THR A 232 -18.91 3.74 -5.86
N GLN A 233 -19.48 4.05 -7.02
CA GLN A 233 -19.02 5.14 -7.87
C GLN A 233 -19.14 6.50 -7.17
N GLU A 234 -20.25 6.75 -6.48
CA GLU A 234 -20.43 7.98 -5.69
C GLU A 234 -19.47 8.06 -4.50
N PHE A 235 -19.18 6.93 -3.87
CA PHE A 235 -18.22 6.85 -2.77
C PHE A 235 -16.81 7.20 -3.25
N ILE A 236 -16.34 6.58 -4.34
CA ILE A 236 -15.03 6.87 -4.94
C ILE A 236 -14.93 8.36 -5.32
N ASP A 237 -15.93 8.91 -6.02
CA ASP A 237 -15.95 10.32 -6.43
C ASP A 237 -15.81 11.27 -5.23
N LYS A 238 -16.42 10.92 -4.09
CA LYS A 238 -16.29 11.68 -2.84
C LYS A 238 -14.88 11.64 -2.27
N ILE A 239 -14.30 10.45 -2.12
CA ILE A 239 -13.01 10.28 -1.45
C ILE A 239 -11.81 10.70 -2.33
N PHE A 240 -11.97 10.75 -3.65
CA PHE A 240 -10.95 11.26 -4.59
C PHE A 240 -11.08 12.75 -4.90
N LYS A 241 -12.16 13.41 -4.48
CA LYS A 241 -12.46 14.81 -4.87
C LYS A 241 -11.30 15.77 -4.60
N ARG A 242 -10.61 15.64 -3.46
CA ARG A 242 -9.48 16.51 -3.11
C ARG A 242 -8.27 16.23 -3.98
N LEU A 243 -7.95 14.96 -4.20
CA LEU A 243 -6.88 14.56 -5.10
C LEU A 243 -7.13 15.12 -6.51
N GLU A 244 -8.35 14.95 -7.03
CA GLU A 244 -8.73 15.49 -8.34
C GLU A 244 -8.52 17.01 -8.41
N ILE A 245 -8.97 17.77 -7.42
CA ILE A 245 -8.76 19.24 -7.38
C ILE A 245 -7.27 19.58 -7.31
N PHE A 246 -6.47 18.79 -6.60
CA PHE A 246 -5.06 19.07 -6.35
C PHE A 246 -4.15 18.70 -7.52
N THR A 247 -4.48 17.65 -8.28
CA THR A 247 -3.55 17.10 -9.28
C THR A 247 -4.10 17.00 -10.70
N ARG A 248 -5.42 17.08 -10.92
CA ARG A 248 -6.00 17.08 -12.27
C ARG A 248 -5.84 18.47 -12.91
N PRO A 249 -5.24 18.59 -14.11
CA PRO A 249 -5.11 19.91 -14.75
C PRO A 249 -6.44 20.50 -15.18
N ASP A 250 -6.48 21.84 -15.23
CA ASP A 250 -7.62 22.58 -15.77
C ASP A 250 -7.80 22.32 -17.27
N GLU A 251 -9.02 22.54 -17.79
CA GLU A 251 -9.35 22.37 -19.22
C GLU A 251 -8.45 23.21 -20.15
N ASP A 252 -7.97 24.36 -19.67
CA ASP A 252 -7.05 25.25 -20.40
C ASP A 252 -5.58 24.78 -20.36
N GLY A 253 -5.31 23.61 -19.77
CA GLY A 253 -3.96 23.03 -19.63
C GLY A 253 -3.08 23.73 -18.60
N LYS A 254 -3.65 24.62 -17.77
CA LYS A 254 -2.93 25.17 -16.61
C LYS A 254 -2.71 24.05 -15.60
N LYS A 255 -1.47 23.95 -15.11
CA LYS A 255 -1.12 23.00 -14.05
C LYS A 255 -2.02 23.25 -12.85
N ALA A 256 -2.57 22.18 -12.29
CA ALA A 256 -3.19 22.22 -10.98
C ALA A 256 -2.21 22.83 -9.96
N ASP A 257 -2.72 23.33 -8.83
CA ASP A 257 -1.86 23.78 -7.73
C ASP A 257 -1.19 22.56 -7.07
N THR A 258 -0.18 22.01 -7.73
CA THR A 258 0.41 20.71 -7.38
C THR A 258 1.24 20.76 -6.10
N GLY A 259 1.45 21.93 -5.48
CA GLY A 259 2.41 22.10 -4.38
C GLY A 259 3.76 21.42 -4.69
N ASP A 260 4.36 20.79 -3.68
CA ASP A 260 5.60 20.00 -3.76
C ASP A 260 5.48 18.70 -4.61
N ALA A 261 4.31 18.38 -5.17
CA ALA A 261 4.15 17.24 -6.08
C ALA A 261 4.70 17.58 -7.48
N GLU A 262 6.02 17.56 -7.60
CA GLU A 262 6.71 17.73 -8.87
C GLU A 262 6.37 16.60 -9.87
N VAL A 263 5.61 16.95 -10.91
CA VAL A 263 5.83 16.52 -12.32
C VAL A 263 5.32 15.13 -12.78
N THR A 264 4.18 14.58 -12.31
CA THR A 264 3.69 13.29 -12.89
C THR A 264 2.24 13.19 -13.36
N GLN A 265 1.43 14.26 -13.38
CA GLN A 265 -0.03 14.09 -13.51
C GLN A 265 -0.73 15.00 -14.54
N ASP A 266 -0.11 15.27 -15.70
CA ASP A 266 -0.77 16.11 -16.72
C ASP A 266 -2.05 15.45 -17.31
N ILE A 267 -2.16 14.12 -17.33
CA ILE A 267 -3.37 13.39 -17.78
C ILE A 267 -3.70 12.15 -16.93
N THR A 268 -2.87 11.85 -15.93
CA THR A 268 -2.87 10.59 -15.20
C THR A 268 -3.00 10.79 -13.70
N CYS A 269 -3.78 9.93 -13.06
CA CYS A 269 -3.88 9.74 -11.63
C CYS A 269 -3.05 8.50 -11.25
N VAL A 270 -1.99 8.69 -10.47
CA VAL A 270 -1.19 7.58 -9.93
C VAL A 270 -1.86 7.08 -8.65
N VAL A 271 -2.06 5.77 -8.55
CA VAL A 271 -2.66 5.09 -7.39
C VAL A 271 -1.77 3.91 -6.99
N PRO A 272 -0.70 4.14 -6.20
CA PRO A 272 0.31 3.13 -5.89
C PRO A 272 -0.20 1.91 -5.15
N ASP A 273 -1.04 2.11 -4.13
CA ASP A 273 -1.49 1.01 -3.29
C ASP A 273 -2.38 -0.01 -4.00
N PRO A 274 -3.29 0.41 -4.90
CA PRO A 274 -3.98 -0.53 -5.77
C PRO A 274 -3.04 -1.36 -6.64
N VAL A 275 -1.91 -0.82 -7.11
CA VAL A 275 -0.91 -1.61 -7.86
C VAL A 275 -0.32 -2.70 -6.97
N ALA A 276 -0.01 -2.37 -5.71
CA ALA A 276 0.53 -3.35 -4.77
C ALA A 276 -0.45 -4.48 -4.42
N ILE A 277 -1.72 -4.15 -4.14
CA ILE A 277 -2.76 -5.17 -3.92
C ILE A 277 -2.96 -6.01 -5.18
N VAL A 278 -3.05 -5.41 -6.37
CA VAL A 278 -3.23 -6.16 -7.63
C VAL A 278 -2.06 -7.10 -7.86
N VAL A 279 -0.82 -6.67 -7.64
CA VAL A 279 0.36 -7.54 -7.80
C VAL A 279 0.38 -8.68 -6.77
N ALA A 280 -0.07 -8.44 -5.54
CA ALA A 280 -0.15 -9.47 -4.49
C ALA A 280 -1.20 -10.55 -4.82
N LEU A 281 -2.34 -10.16 -5.41
CA LEU A 281 -3.47 -11.04 -5.72
C LEU A 281 -3.36 -11.71 -7.10
N HIS A 282 -2.75 -11.02 -8.06
CA HIS A 282 -2.67 -11.39 -9.47
C HIS A 282 -1.20 -11.38 -9.95
N PRO A 283 -0.37 -12.36 -9.54
CA PRO A 283 1.04 -12.38 -9.92
C PRO A 283 1.29 -12.39 -11.43
N GLU A 284 0.29 -12.78 -12.24
CA GLU A 284 0.31 -12.73 -13.71
C GLU A 284 0.26 -11.31 -14.30
N VAL A 285 0.04 -10.27 -13.49
CA VAL A 285 0.13 -8.86 -13.93
C VAL A 285 1.56 -8.35 -13.94
N VAL A 286 2.50 -9.04 -13.29
CA VAL A 286 3.91 -8.67 -13.28
C VAL A 286 4.52 -9.01 -14.64
N LEU A 287 4.92 -7.98 -15.39
CA LEU A 287 5.59 -8.14 -16.68
C LEU A 287 7.10 -8.29 -16.50
N GLU A 288 7.68 -7.50 -15.59
CA GLU A 288 9.13 -7.54 -15.32
C GLU A 288 9.42 -7.39 -13.82
N SER A 289 10.39 -8.17 -13.37
CA SER A 289 10.93 -8.12 -12.02
C SER A 289 12.33 -8.71 -11.99
N PHE A 290 13.10 -8.37 -10.97
CA PHE A 290 14.37 -9.02 -10.68
C PHE A 290 14.53 -9.24 -9.18
N ILE A 291 15.34 -10.24 -8.81
CA ILE A 291 15.57 -10.58 -7.40
C ILE A 291 16.99 -10.18 -7.03
N THR A 292 17.15 -9.32 -6.03
CA THR A 292 18.47 -8.90 -5.53
C THR A 292 18.46 -8.64 -4.02
N HIS A 293 19.59 -8.16 -3.50
CA HIS A 293 19.68 -7.60 -2.17
C HIS A 293 19.29 -6.12 -2.16
N CYS A 294 18.39 -5.74 -1.26
CA CYS A 294 18.00 -4.37 -0.99
C CYS A 294 18.17 -4.03 0.50
N SER A 295 18.48 -2.78 0.80
CA SER A 295 18.56 -2.22 2.16
C SER A 295 18.11 -0.76 2.16
N ILE A 296 17.94 -0.17 3.33
CA ILE A 296 17.58 1.25 3.48
C ILE A 296 18.78 2.03 4.01
N GLU A 297 18.99 3.25 3.48
CA GLU A 297 19.94 4.23 4.00
C GLU A 297 19.35 4.95 5.21
N LEU A 298 20.08 5.00 6.33
CA LEU A 298 19.58 5.50 7.62
C LEU A 298 20.29 6.79 8.11
N HIS A 299 21.40 7.18 7.49
CA HIS A 299 22.35 8.14 8.06
C HIS A 299 22.60 9.35 7.16
N GLY A 300 22.35 9.22 5.86
CA GLY A 300 22.50 10.33 4.91
C GLY A 300 21.60 11.51 5.24
N ARG A 301 22.00 12.72 4.84
CA ARG A 301 21.18 13.92 5.03
C ARG A 301 20.07 14.02 3.99
N GLU A 302 20.43 13.94 2.70
CA GLU A 302 19.48 14.02 1.58
C GLU A 302 19.01 12.64 1.10
N THR A 303 19.59 11.57 1.65
CA THR A 303 19.38 10.19 1.22
C THR A 303 18.88 9.27 2.33
N ARG A 304 18.55 9.80 3.52
CA ARG A 304 17.83 9.01 4.53
C ARG A 304 16.54 8.47 3.91
N GLY A 305 16.19 7.22 4.22
CA GLY A 305 15.04 6.53 3.61
C GLY A 305 15.26 6.01 2.19
N ALA A 306 16.39 6.33 1.54
CA ALA A 306 16.65 5.87 0.17
C ALA A 306 16.80 4.34 0.12
N LEU A 307 16.18 3.74 -0.89
CA LEU A 307 16.30 2.31 -1.17
C LEU A 307 17.63 2.03 -1.87
N CYS A 308 18.50 1.30 -1.19
CA CYS A 308 19.79 0.85 -1.71
C CYS A 308 19.63 -0.51 -2.40
N ILE A 309 19.93 -0.58 -3.70
CA ILE A 309 19.73 -1.77 -4.55
C ILE A 309 21.09 -2.29 -5.04
N ASP A 310 21.38 -3.58 -4.82
CA ASP A 310 22.58 -4.22 -5.36
C ASP A 310 22.35 -4.69 -6.81
N TRP A 311 22.40 -3.77 -7.77
CA TRP A 311 22.10 -4.02 -9.19
C TRP A 311 22.95 -5.11 -9.86
N TYR A 312 24.22 -5.22 -9.44
CA TYR A 312 25.21 -6.09 -10.09
C TYR A 312 25.69 -7.22 -9.16
N GLY A 313 25.01 -7.44 -8.04
CA GLY A 313 25.35 -8.44 -7.05
C GLY A 313 25.35 -9.86 -7.62
N THR A 314 26.51 -10.53 -7.57
CA THR A 314 26.63 -11.97 -7.82
C THR A 314 26.52 -12.72 -6.50
N ASN A 315 26.28 -14.04 -6.55
CA ASN A 315 26.23 -14.85 -5.32
C ASN A 315 27.53 -14.72 -4.51
N SER A 316 28.69 -14.73 -5.18
CA SER A 316 29.99 -14.57 -4.51
C SER A 316 30.18 -13.18 -3.90
N SER A 317 29.78 -12.11 -4.59
CA SER A 317 29.96 -10.75 -4.08
C SER A 317 29.00 -10.41 -2.94
N MET A 318 27.80 -11.00 -2.94
CA MET A 318 26.84 -10.88 -1.86
C MET A 318 27.28 -11.67 -0.62
N GLU A 319 27.69 -12.93 -0.78
CA GLU A 319 28.15 -13.80 0.32
C GLU A 319 29.32 -13.17 1.09
N LYS A 320 30.32 -12.64 0.37
CA LYS A 320 31.47 -11.92 0.98
C LYS A 320 31.06 -10.70 1.81
N ARG A 321 29.86 -10.16 1.60
CA ARG A 321 29.31 -8.99 2.31
C ARG A 321 28.16 -9.36 3.25
N GLY A 322 27.89 -10.64 3.47
CA GLY A 322 26.78 -11.12 4.30
C GLY A 322 25.39 -10.83 3.71
N ARG A 323 25.31 -10.49 2.42
CA ARG A 323 24.06 -10.18 1.71
C ARG A 323 23.42 -11.46 1.19
N TRP A 324 22.10 -11.41 1.03
CA TRP A 324 21.32 -12.42 0.33
C TRP A 324 20.22 -11.74 -0.48
N ARG A 325 19.64 -12.48 -1.43
CA ARG A 325 18.52 -12.04 -2.25
C ARG A 325 17.25 -11.94 -1.39
N ASN A 326 17.05 -10.80 -0.74
CA ASN A 326 15.95 -10.54 0.19
C ASN A 326 14.74 -9.85 -0.46
N CYS A 327 14.88 -9.34 -1.69
CA CYS A 327 13.85 -8.55 -2.34
C CYS A 327 13.63 -9.00 -3.78
N LYS A 328 12.36 -9.22 -4.15
CA LYS A 328 11.89 -9.32 -5.53
C LYS A 328 11.34 -7.95 -5.91
N MET A 329 12.14 -7.20 -6.66
CA MET A 329 11.81 -5.87 -7.14
C MET A 329 10.91 -5.97 -8.36
N ILE A 330 9.71 -5.38 -8.30
CA ILE A 330 8.86 -5.24 -9.48
C ILE A 330 9.32 -3.99 -10.26
N THR A 331 9.43 -4.11 -11.58
CA THR A 331 9.85 -2.98 -12.45
C THR A 331 8.82 -2.65 -13.51
N ARG A 332 7.93 -3.59 -13.86
CA ARG A 332 6.85 -3.33 -14.83
C ARG A 332 5.61 -4.15 -14.53
N VAL A 333 4.46 -3.48 -14.55
CA VAL A 333 3.13 -4.06 -14.34
C VAL A 333 2.28 -3.88 -15.60
N ASP A 334 1.42 -4.85 -15.89
CA ASP A 334 0.47 -4.83 -16.99
C ASP A 334 -0.69 -3.86 -16.69
N ASN A 335 -0.61 -2.65 -17.25
CA ASN A 335 -1.59 -1.60 -17.00
C ASN A 335 -2.99 -1.97 -17.51
N GLU A 336 -3.12 -2.73 -18.60
CA GLU A 336 -4.44 -3.13 -19.12
C GLU A 336 -5.14 -4.08 -18.15
N LYS A 337 -4.40 -5.07 -17.63
CA LYS A 337 -4.95 -5.98 -16.61
C LYS A 337 -5.23 -5.27 -15.30
N PHE A 338 -4.35 -4.36 -14.87
CA PHE A 338 -4.56 -3.53 -13.70
C PHE A 338 -5.87 -2.75 -13.78
N ILE A 339 -6.08 -2.01 -14.88
CA ILE A 339 -7.31 -1.27 -15.13
C ILE A 339 -8.52 -2.21 -15.21
N SER A 340 -8.40 -3.38 -15.85
CA SER A 340 -9.48 -4.37 -15.88
C SER A 340 -9.91 -4.83 -14.48
N ILE A 341 -8.95 -5.01 -13.56
CA ILE A 341 -9.21 -5.39 -12.18
C ILE A 341 -9.89 -4.24 -11.43
N LEU A 342 -9.41 -2.99 -11.55
CA LEU A 342 -10.06 -1.83 -10.91
C LEU A 342 -11.51 -1.64 -11.37
N ASN A 343 -11.81 -1.93 -12.63
CA ASN A 343 -13.18 -1.84 -13.15
C ASN A 343 -14.15 -2.80 -12.44
N ARG A 344 -13.68 -3.89 -11.83
CA ARG A 344 -14.53 -4.81 -11.06
C ARG A 344 -15.11 -4.16 -9.79
N ILE A 345 -14.45 -3.13 -9.25
CA ILE A 345 -14.87 -2.44 -8.03
C ILE A 345 -16.28 -1.83 -8.21
N VAL A 346 -16.53 -1.22 -9.37
CA VAL A 346 -17.77 -0.49 -9.66
C VAL A 346 -18.81 -1.34 -10.41
N GLN A 347 -18.51 -2.62 -10.67
CA GLN A 347 -19.41 -3.56 -11.35
C GLN A 347 -20.22 -4.45 -10.38
N LYS A 348 -19.87 -4.44 -9.09
CA LYS A 348 -20.54 -5.24 -8.05
C LYS A 348 -21.70 -4.53 -7.40
#